data_AF-A0A3D0HLG7-F1
#
_entry.id   AF-A0A3D0HLG7-F1
#
_cell.length_a   1.000
_cell.length_b   1.000
_cell.length_c   1.000
_cell.angle_alpha   90.00
_cell.angle_beta   90.00
_cell.angle_gamma   90.00
#
_symmetry.space_group_name_H-M   'P 1'
#
loop_
_entity.id
_entity.type
_entity.pdbx_description
1 polymer ?
#
loop_
_entity_poly.entity_id
_entity_poly.type
_entity_poly.pdbx_seq_one_letter_code
_entity_poly.pdbx_strand_id
1 'polypeptide(L)'
;MASQKNKKHLIWILLIGLFFTQMPINTVKAKAETVPYGTPYPEVTASPSPTATTSVEPTAPSVTPSGIYPAASAAATITPSIQPGVTPTAMSSATPQNRSFTLLNKNASRKNSKNKVQYQIHSYVTDIVTLKASLKAKFEPVGDTVSLCRRGILKIEKNGQIKCTKKGQSKAQNCQVKVTETSGKRSFIVTIKFEKKLENNGKSKELLYQGKESRIRTNYKMSRLTFTSSNKKAAVVDKKGKITARKKGKTTITVKVKDSVKNQFKIRITVKEEPWIVNEKDTLYTYEDMTSDLRKLAWKYRGKASLQSIGNSEDGRTIWCLRIGNASASKKYLINGGIHAREWLNCQFLTHKSEEILREYADYKDVLRNRCIYIVPMINPDGVTISQSGFDAIRNPKLRKICKKTKNSARTWKGNARGVNLNFNCPGGWNKKGKSKKADGLSYPGKKAGSEKETQAMMRLVNGHSGWKASLNYHSTGSILYWNYNVESDASLYARQKALAAKVNGFTHYRLMPKSISTDPNGGFGDWLIYKKKIPNVTVETGSVMAPLPHSQWKKIKKENTDLLSWFIKQ
;
A
#
# COMPACT_ATOMS: atom_id res chain seq x y z
N MET A 1 -43.23 56.22 7.10
CA MET A 1 -42.91 54.78 7.23
C MET A 1 -42.36 54.26 5.89
N ALA A 2 -41.40 53.33 5.88
CA ALA A 2 -40.94 52.67 4.64
C ALA A 2 -40.50 51.22 4.94
N SER A 3 -40.83 50.26 4.06
CA SER A 3 -40.79 48.84 4.42
C SER A 3 -39.38 48.22 4.48
N GLN A 4 -39.15 47.44 5.54
CA GLN A 4 -37.91 46.69 5.80
C GLN A 4 -37.57 45.61 4.73
N LYS A 5 -38.48 45.32 3.79
CA LYS A 5 -38.31 44.30 2.72
C LYS A 5 -37.13 44.59 1.78
N ASN A 6 -36.89 45.85 1.41
CA ASN A 6 -35.99 46.16 0.28
C ASN A 6 -34.49 46.00 0.60
N LYS A 7 -34.07 46.07 1.87
CA LYS A 7 -32.66 45.88 2.25
C LYS A 7 -32.13 44.46 1.97
N LYS A 8 -33.00 43.46 1.76
CA LYS A 8 -32.60 42.06 1.49
C LYS A 8 -32.27 41.75 0.02
N HIS A 9 -32.59 42.62 -0.94
CA HIS A 9 -32.20 42.43 -2.35
C HIS A 9 -30.86 43.09 -2.70
N LEU A 10 -30.54 44.25 -2.10
CA LEU A 10 -29.31 44.98 -2.43
C LEU A 10 -28.02 44.18 -2.10
N ILE A 11 -28.04 43.44 -1.00
CA ILE A 11 -26.93 42.58 -0.55
C ILE A 11 -26.64 41.43 -1.55
N TRP A 12 -27.65 40.99 -2.33
CA TRP A 12 -27.50 39.92 -3.31
C TRP A 12 -26.78 40.34 -4.60
N ILE A 13 -26.74 41.64 -4.90
CA ILE A 13 -26.09 42.18 -6.11
C ILE A 13 -24.63 42.57 -5.80
N LEU A 14 -24.40 43.23 -4.65
CA LEU A 14 -23.07 43.70 -4.24
C LEU A 14 -22.02 42.58 -4.05
N LEU A 15 -22.44 41.36 -3.72
CA LEU A 15 -21.53 40.21 -3.55
C LEU A 15 -21.09 39.55 -4.88
N ILE A 16 -21.58 40.01 -6.03
CA ILE A 16 -21.22 39.46 -7.36
C ILE A 16 -20.30 40.42 -8.14
N GLY A 17 -20.35 41.72 -7.86
CA GLY A 17 -19.68 42.76 -8.68
C GLY A 17 -18.18 42.98 -8.46
N LEU A 18 -17.54 42.30 -7.50
CA LEU A 18 -16.22 42.69 -6.97
C LEU A 18 -15.03 41.80 -7.41
N PHE A 19 -15.17 41.01 -8.47
CA PHE A 19 -14.10 40.13 -9.01
C PHE A 19 -14.07 40.08 -10.55
N PHE A 20 -14.09 41.25 -11.21
CA PHE A 20 -13.99 41.34 -12.68
C PHE A 20 -12.98 42.42 -13.14
N THR A 21 -11.68 42.12 -12.98
CA THR A 21 -10.61 42.74 -13.77
C THR A 21 -9.51 41.73 -14.10
N GLN A 22 -9.10 41.73 -15.37
CA GLN A 22 -7.76 41.38 -15.90
C GLN A 22 -7.09 40.05 -15.48
N MET A 23 -7.12 39.06 -16.37
CA MET A 23 -5.94 38.25 -16.74
C MET A 23 -6.06 37.76 -18.21
N PRO A 24 -4.93 37.57 -18.94
CA PRO A 24 -4.94 37.39 -20.40
C PRO A 24 -5.30 35.96 -20.87
N ILE A 25 -5.73 35.88 -22.13
CA ILE A 25 -6.04 34.62 -22.81
C ILE A 25 -4.78 34.05 -23.46
N ASN A 26 -4.31 32.88 -22.98
CA ASN A 26 -3.27 32.09 -23.66
C ASN A 26 -3.89 30.83 -24.27
N THR A 27 -4.02 30.80 -25.59
CA THR A 27 -4.52 29.63 -26.35
C THR A 27 -3.39 28.65 -26.69
N VAL A 28 -3.40 27.47 -26.07
CA VAL A 28 -2.54 26.34 -26.47
C VAL A 28 -3.40 25.27 -27.14
N LYS A 29 -3.16 24.99 -28.43
CA LYS A 29 -3.79 23.89 -29.16
C LYS A 29 -3.08 22.58 -28.81
N ALA A 30 -3.73 21.70 -28.04
CA ALA A 30 -3.27 20.32 -27.88
C ALA A 30 -3.74 19.46 -29.07
N LYS A 31 -2.83 18.69 -29.67
CA LYS A 31 -3.20 17.59 -30.58
C LYS A 31 -3.81 16.44 -29.77
N ALA A 32 -4.76 15.73 -30.36
CA ALA A 32 -5.30 14.50 -29.78
C ALA A 32 -4.55 13.28 -30.33
N GLU A 33 -4.17 12.36 -29.44
CA GLU A 33 -3.73 11.01 -29.79
C GLU A 33 -4.73 10.00 -29.23
N THR A 34 -5.10 9.00 -30.02
CA THR A 34 -6.13 8.01 -29.69
C THR A 34 -5.50 6.73 -29.15
N VAL A 35 -5.96 6.26 -27.99
CA VAL A 35 -5.51 4.99 -27.39
C VAL A 35 -6.66 3.97 -27.43
N PRO A 36 -6.46 2.73 -27.95
CA PRO A 36 -7.53 1.74 -28.06
C PRO A 36 -8.08 1.22 -26.72
N TYR A 37 -9.33 0.77 -26.73
CA TYR A 37 -10.05 0.25 -25.56
C TYR A 37 -9.72 -1.22 -25.29
N GLY A 38 -9.43 -1.57 -24.04
CA GLY A 38 -9.19 -2.96 -23.61
C GLY A 38 -10.46 -3.72 -23.24
N THR A 39 -10.44 -5.05 -23.40
CA THR A 39 -11.58 -5.96 -23.15
C THR A 39 -11.90 -6.15 -21.66
N PRO A 40 -13.16 -6.47 -21.30
CA PRO A 40 -13.58 -6.69 -19.91
C PRO A 40 -13.15 -8.07 -19.38
N TYR A 41 -12.87 -8.13 -18.07
CA TYR A 41 -12.63 -9.37 -17.31
C TYR A 41 -13.83 -9.72 -16.41
N PRO A 42 -14.08 -11.01 -16.12
CA PRO A 42 -15.27 -11.47 -15.39
C PRO A 42 -15.21 -11.22 -13.87
N GLU A 43 -16.39 -11.28 -13.24
CA GLU A 43 -16.56 -11.15 -11.78
C GLU A 43 -16.17 -12.44 -11.03
N VAL A 44 -15.83 -12.30 -9.74
CA VAL A 44 -15.48 -13.44 -8.86
C VAL A 44 -16.14 -13.26 -7.49
N THR A 45 -16.88 -14.28 -7.05
CA THR A 45 -17.59 -14.36 -5.76
C THR A 45 -16.68 -14.79 -4.61
N ALA A 46 -17.21 -14.94 -3.38
CA ALA A 46 -16.42 -14.91 -2.14
C ALA A 46 -16.75 -16.01 -1.12
N SER A 47 -15.76 -16.42 -0.30
CA SER A 47 -15.81 -16.92 1.11
C SER A 47 -14.41 -17.45 1.53
N PRO A 48 -14.19 -18.04 2.73
CA PRO A 48 -14.20 -17.38 4.05
C PRO A 48 -12.86 -17.55 4.84
N SER A 49 -12.86 -17.42 6.18
CA SER A 49 -11.67 -17.46 7.09
C SER A 49 -11.66 -18.68 8.04
N PRO A 50 -10.52 -19.04 8.66
CA PRO A 50 -10.27 -18.76 10.10
C PRO A 50 -8.86 -18.12 10.35
N THR A 51 -8.45 -17.51 11.49
CA THR A 51 -8.66 -17.65 12.97
C THR A 51 -7.48 -18.37 13.67
N ALA A 52 -7.22 -18.09 14.96
CA ALA A 52 -5.86 -18.07 15.54
C ALA A 52 -5.78 -18.25 17.10
N THR A 53 -4.57 -18.54 17.60
CA THR A 53 -4.06 -18.50 19.00
C THR A 53 -2.51 -18.28 18.93
N THR A 54 -1.75 -17.60 19.83
CA THR A 54 -1.52 -17.71 21.30
C THR A 54 -0.99 -19.10 21.73
N SER A 55 -0.07 -19.29 22.70
CA SER A 55 0.57 -18.45 23.74
C SER A 55 2.09 -18.85 23.85
N VAL A 56 2.98 -18.60 24.84
CA VAL A 56 3.23 -17.61 25.92
C VAL A 56 4.76 -17.65 26.29
N GLU A 57 5.24 -16.99 27.37
CA GLU A 57 6.63 -17.00 27.91
C GLU A 57 6.66 -17.61 29.35
N PRO A 58 7.77 -17.77 30.12
CA PRO A 58 8.87 -16.81 30.45
C PRO A 58 10.28 -17.41 30.13
N THR A 59 11.46 -17.13 30.72
CA THR A 59 11.89 -16.44 31.98
C THR A 59 13.33 -15.87 31.86
N ALA A 60 13.87 -15.30 32.95
CA ALA A 60 15.16 -14.59 33.09
C ALA A 60 15.87 -15.04 34.42
N PRO A 61 16.94 -14.41 35.00
CA PRO A 61 17.66 -13.17 34.61
C PRO A 61 19.21 -13.12 34.81
N SER A 62 19.84 -12.00 34.37
CA SER A 62 21.02 -11.21 34.89
C SER A 62 22.31 -11.90 35.42
N VAL A 63 23.53 -11.33 35.51
CA VAL A 63 24.09 -9.97 35.81
C VAL A 63 25.48 -9.87 35.09
N THR A 64 25.86 -8.91 34.22
CA THR A 64 26.48 -7.54 34.40
C THR A 64 27.79 -7.44 35.21
N PRO A 65 28.69 -6.42 35.06
CA PRO A 65 28.92 -5.42 33.97
C PRO A 65 30.43 -5.13 33.59
N SER A 66 30.66 -4.17 32.67
CA SER A 66 31.88 -3.30 32.48
C SER A 66 33.27 -3.90 32.16
N GLY A 67 34.21 -3.20 31.47
CA GLY A 67 34.10 -1.94 30.70
C GLY A 67 35.45 -1.37 30.16
N ILE A 68 35.34 -0.43 29.19
CA ILE A 68 36.27 0.69 28.83
C ILE A 68 37.62 0.42 28.06
N TYR A 69 37.79 1.28 27.04
CA TYR A 69 38.91 1.77 26.18
C TYR A 69 40.33 1.90 26.79
N PRO A 70 41.44 2.22 26.03
CA PRO A 70 41.59 2.95 24.74
C PRO A 70 42.58 2.30 23.72
N ALA A 71 43.18 2.96 22.70
CA ALA A 71 42.69 3.76 21.55
C ALA A 71 43.86 3.95 20.52
N ALA A 72 43.59 4.49 19.31
CA ALA A 72 44.57 4.93 18.28
C ALA A 72 45.49 3.82 17.67
N SER A 73 46.26 4.03 16.59
CA SER A 73 46.51 5.25 15.77
C SER A 73 46.65 4.97 14.25
N ALA A 74 46.91 6.05 13.50
CA ALA A 74 46.96 6.22 12.03
C ALA A 74 48.01 5.32 11.29
N ALA A 75 47.71 4.81 10.08
CA ALA A 75 48.17 5.33 8.77
C ALA A 75 49.58 4.81 8.35
N ALA A 76 50.07 4.96 7.11
CA ALA A 76 49.55 5.62 5.90
C ALA A 76 49.81 4.81 4.61
N THR A 77 49.26 5.26 3.49
CA THR A 77 49.45 4.65 2.15
C THR A 77 50.72 5.18 1.47
N ILE A 78 51.50 4.30 0.83
CA ILE A 78 52.46 4.68 -0.23
C ILE A 78 52.27 3.75 -1.44
N THR A 79 52.27 4.33 -2.64
CA THR A 79 52.11 3.66 -3.95
C THR A 79 53.41 3.03 -4.45
N PRO A 80 53.36 1.96 -5.28
CA PRO A 80 54.56 1.33 -5.81
C PRO A 80 55.13 2.08 -7.01
N SER A 81 56.46 2.11 -7.12
CA SER A 81 57.20 2.44 -8.34
C SER A 81 57.73 1.16 -8.99
N ILE A 82 57.93 1.16 -10.32
CA ILE A 82 58.37 0.01 -11.12
C ILE A 82 59.61 0.37 -11.94
N GLN A 83 60.69 -0.40 -11.78
CA GLN A 83 61.81 -0.54 -12.72
C GLN A 83 62.34 -2.01 -12.60
N PRO A 84 63.10 -2.54 -13.58
CA PRO A 84 62.86 -3.90 -14.08
C PRO A 84 63.72 -5.00 -13.44
N GLY A 85 63.44 -6.25 -13.84
CA GLY A 85 64.04 -7.44 -13.25
C GLY A 85 65.40 -7.84 -13.81
N VAL A 86 66.14 -8.58 -12.99
CA VAL A 86 67.29 -9.41 -13.37
C VAL A 86 66.96 -10.87 -13.04
N THR A 87 67.39 -11.80 -13.89
CA THR A 87 67.11 -13.25 -13.78
C THR A 87 68.43 -14.03 -13.95
N PRO A 88 68.54 -15.27 -13.49
CA PRO A 88 68.52 -15.70 -12.09
C PRO A 88 69.89 -16.24 -11.64
N THR A 89 70.38 -15.88 -10.45
CA THR A 89 71.59 -16.51 -9.88
C THR A 89 71.26 -17.92 -9.33
N ALA A 90 72.18 -18.86 -9.53
CA ALA A 90 71.97 -20.29 -9.30
C ALA A 90 71.79 -20.71 -7.83
N MET A 91 71.34 -21.95 -7.64
CA MET A 91 71.08 -22.54 -6.32
C MET A 91 72.37 -22.75 -5.50
N SER A 92 72.44 -22.17 -4.31
CA SER A 92 73.29 -22.71 -3.24
C SER A 92 72.64 -23.96 -2.64
N SER A 93 73.39 -25.07 -2.61
CA SER A 93 72.92 -26.42 -2.34
C SER A 93 72.83 -26.75 -0.83
N ALA A 94 71.98 -26.04 -0.10
CA ALA A 94 71.70 -26.33 1.30
C ALA A 94 71.18 -27.76 1.52
N THR A 95 71.84 -28.52 2.41
CA THR A 95 71.69 -29.97 2.62
C THR A 95 70.22 -30.38 2.90
N PRO A 96 69.66 -31.44 2.26
CA PRO A 96 68.21 -31.67 2.27
C PRO A 96 67.53 -31.99 3.62
N GLN A 97 68.29 -32.25 4.69
CA GLN A 97 67.77 -32.98 5.86
C GLN A 97 66.91 -32.14 6.84
N ASN A 98 67.05 -30.81 6.89
CA ASN A 98 66.40 -29.98 7.93
C ASN A 98 65.17 -29.16 7.47
N ARG A 99 64.53 -29.49 6.33
CA ARG A 99 63.24 -28.89 5.96
C ARG A 99 62.11 -29.52 6.75
N SER A 100 61.30 -28.73 7.47
CA SER A 100 60.21 -29.25 8.31
C SER A 100 59.02 -29.75 7.48
N PHE A 101 58.53 -30.96 7.80
CA PHE A 101 57.39 -31.57 7.10
C PHE A 101 56.06 -31.08 7.69
N THR A 102 55.34 -30.25 6.94
CA THR A 102 54.18 -29.49 7.44
C THR A 102 53.08 -29.36 6.37
N LEU A 103 51.86 -28.98 6.79
CA LEU A 103 50.74 -28.68 5.90
C LEU A 103 50.66 -27.17 5.59
N LEU A 104 50.59 -26.81 4.32
CA LEU A 104 50.59 -25.44 3.78
C LEU A 104 49.18 -24.87 3.52
N ASN A 105 48.13 -25.58 3.91
CA ASN A 105 46.74 -25.16 3.72
C ASN A 105 46.40 -23.94 4.60
N LYS A 106 46.24 -22.75 4.00
CA LYS A 106 45.89 -21.49 4.68
C LYS A 106 44.59 -21.52 5.53
N ASN A 107 43.78 -22.57 5.40
CA ASN A 107 42.54 -22.80 6.16
C ASN A 107 42.64 -23.95 7.20
N ALA A 108 43.83 -24.48 7.45
CA ALA A 108 44.06 -25.52 8.45
C ALA A 108 44.51 -24.92 9.79
N SER A 109 43.87 -25.31 10.90
CA SER A 109 44.40 -25.06 12.25
C SER A 109 45.27 -26.23 12.70
N ARG A 110 46.46 -25.93 13.26
CA ARG A 110 47.37 -26.93 13.84
C ARG A 110 47.01 -27.19 15.29
N LYS A 111 47.07 -28.45 15.71
CA LYS A 111 47.01 -28.90 17.11
C LYS A 111 48.21 -29.80 17.38
N ASN A 112 48.92 -29.55 18.47
CA ASN A 112 49.95 -30.44 19.00
C ASN A 112 49.34 -31.20 20.18
N SER A 113 49.50 -32.52 20.23
CA SER A 113 49.09 -33.34 21.38
C SER A 113 50.08 -34.47 21.57
N LYS A 114 50.63 -34.63 22.79
CA LYS A 114 51.58 -35.66 23.25
C LYS A 114 52.25 -36.45 22.09
N ASN A 115 53.27 -35.83 21.49
CA ASN A 115 54.11 -36.35 20.39
C ASN A 115 53.44 -36.64 19.03
N LYS A 116 52.24 -36.09 18.74
CA LYS A 116 51.61 -36.13 17.41
C LYS A 116 51.15 -34.74 16.95
N VAL A 117 51.53 -34.37 15.72
CA VAL A 117 51.02 -33.17 15.03
C VAL A 117 49.73 -33.53 14.31
N GLN A 118 48.67 -32.75 14.54
CA GLN A 118 47.41 -32.85 13.80
C GLN A 118 47.04 -31.51 13.18
N TYR A 119 46.37 -31.56 12.04
CA TYR A 119 45.76 -30.41 11.39
C TYR A 119 44.25 -30.60 11.27
N GLN A 120 43.47 -29.52 11.38
CA GLN A 120 42.02 -29.53 11.22
C GLN A 120 41.60 -28.53 10.14
N ILE A 121 40.89 -29.00 9.12
CA ILE A 121 40.31 -28.19 8.03
C ILE A 121 38.78 -28.23 8.14
N HIS A 122 38.11 -27.12 7.88
CA HIS A 122 36.67 -27.08 7.62
C HIS A 122 36.41 -26.76 6.14
N SER A 123 35.52 -27.52 5.50
CA SER A 123 35.00 -27.27 4.15
C SER A 123 33.56 -27.78 4.05
N TYR A 124 32.88 -27.57 2.92
CA TYR A 124 31.56 -28.15 2.68
C TYR A 124 31.65 -29.47 1.91
N VAL A 125 30.65 -30.34 2.12
CA VAL A 125 30.46 -31.61 1.40
C VAL A 125 30.37 -31.48 -0.14
N THR A 126 30.23 -30.25 -0.65
CA THR A 126 30.23 -29.90 -2.08
C THR A 126 31.62 -29.60 -2.65
N ASP A 127 32.59 -29.38 -1.78
CA ASP A 127 33.90 -28.85 -2.16
C ASP A 127 34.90 -29.98 -2.44
N ILE A 128 35.97 -29.66 -3.16
CA ILE A 128 37.16 -30.51 -3.27
C ILE A 128 38.25 -29.89 -2.40
N VAL A 129 38.80 -30.66 -1.46
CA VAL A 129 39.86 -30.22 -0.54
C VAL A 129 41.19 -30.78 -1.02
N THR A 130 42.07 -29.93 -1.55
CA THR A 130 43.45 -30.32 -1.91
C THR A 130 44.38 -30.09 -0.72
N LEU A 131 45.01 -31.15 -0.22
CA LEU A 131 46.05 -31.07 0.80
C LEU A 131 47.39 -30.72 0.14
N LYS A 132 48.09 -29.72 0.70
CA LYS A 132 49.41 -29.27 0.22
C LYS A 132 50.44 -29.45 1.33
N ALA A 133 51.33 -30.42 1.21
CA ALA A 133 52.45 -30.61 2.13
C ALA A 133 53.68 -29.78 1.68
N SER A 134 54.62 -29.52 2.61
CA SER A 134 55.86 -28.80 2.32
C SER A 134 56.88 -29.59 1.48
N LEU A 135 56.70 -30.91 1.36
CA LEU A 135 57.53 -31.84 0.59
C LEU A 135 56.64 -32.87 -0.12
N LYS A 136 57.18 -33.66 -1.05
CA LYS A 136 56.45 -34.76 -1.72
C LYS A 136 55.91 -35.76 -0.68
N ALA A 137 54.64 -36.15 -0.84
CA ALA A 137 53.91 -36.93 0.15
C ALA A 137 52.92 -37.92 -0.48
N LYS A 138 52.59 -38.98 0.27
CA LYS A 138 51.48 -39.91 0.06
C LYS A 138 50.29 -39.50 0.94
N PHE A 139 49.08 -39.76 0.46
CA PHE A 139 47.83 -39.37 1.13
C PHE A 139 46.96 -40.61 1.35
N GLU A 140 46.74 -40.99 2.60
CA GLU A 140 46.21 -42.30 2.98
C GLU A 140 44.99 -42.14 3.92
N PRO A 141 43.83 -42.77 3.66
CA PRO A 141 42.69 -42.73 4.57
C PRO A 141 43.01 -43.50 5.86
N VAL A 142 42.62 -42.96 7.02
CA VAL A 142 42.76 -43.65 8.32
C VAL A 142 41.46 -43.62 9.13
N GLY A 143 41.30 -44.59 10.04
CA GLY A 143 40.06 -44.80 10.79
C GLY A 143 38.87 -45.06 9.87
N ASP A 144 37.69 -44.56 10.26
CA ASP A 144 36.43 -44.68 9.50
C ASP A 144 36.53 -44.23 8.04
N THR A 145 37.48 -43.34 7.73
CA THR A 145 37.77 -42.87 6.37
C THR A 145 38.06 -44.02 5.41
N VAL A 146 38.68 -45.11 5.88
CA VAL A 146 38.92 -46.31 5.07
C VAL A 146 37.59 -46.94 4.61
N SER A 147 36.60 -47.01 5.50
CA SER A 147 35.25 -47.50 5.20
C SER A 147 34.51 -46.52 4.27
N LEU A 148 34.62 -45.21 4.49
CA LEU A 148 34.02 -44.19 3.61
C LEU A 148 34.59 -44.24 2.18
N CYS A 149 35.89 -44.51 2.04
CA CYS A 149 36.55 -44.72 0.75
C CYS A 149 36.10 -46.03 0.09
N ARG A 150 36.15 -47.17 0.79
CA ARG A 150 35.70 -48.48 0.27
C ARG A 150 34.24 -48.45 -0.21
N ARG A 151 33.38 -47.67 0.46
CA ARG A 151 31.95 -47.52 0.10
C ARG A 151 31.70 -46.50 -1.02
N GLY A 152 32.74 -45.85 -1.55
CA GLY A 152 32.64 -44.80 -2.57
C GLY A 152 31.85 -43.56 -2.11
N ILE A 153 31.84 -43.27 -0.81
CA ILE A 153 31.21 -42.06 -0.23
C ILE A 153 32.17 -40.86 -0.32
N LEU A 154 33.46 -41.12 -0.21
CA LEU A 154 34.56 -40.17 -0.28
C LEU A 154 35.67 -40.76 -1.16
N LYS A 155 36.35 -39.93 -1.95
CA LYS A 155 37.51 -40.29 -2.77
C LYS A 155 38.71 -39.47 -2.31
N ILE A 156 39.84 -40.14 -2.10
CA ILE A 156 41.17 -39.52 -1.95
C ILE A 156 41.97 -39.87 -3.20
N GLU A 157 42.55 -38.88 -3.85
CA GLU A 157 43.36 -39.05 -5.06
C GLU A 157 44.86 -38.97 -4.78
N LYS A 158 45.68 -39.60 -5.63
CA LYS A 158 47.17 -39.62 -5.49
C LYS A 158 47.79 -38.22 -5.45
N ASN A 159 47.11 -37.22 -6.01
CA ASN A 159 47.48 -35.80 -6.05
C ASN A 159 47.13 -35.02 -4.76
N GLY A 160 46.54 -35.66 -3.74
CA GLY A 160 46.13 -35.03 -2.49
C GLY A 160 44.76 -34.32 -2.54
N GLN A 161 43.94 -34.54 -3.58
CA GLN A 161 42.53 -34.09 -3.61
C GLN A 161 41.62 -35.05 -2.85
N ILE A 162 40.72 -34.48 -2.04
CA ILE A 162 39.64 -35.19 -1.34
C ILE A 162 38.28 -34.65 -1.81
N LYS A 163 37.39 -35.54 -2.24
CA LYS A 163 36.05 -35.22 -2.76
C LYS A 163 34.99 -36.15 -2.17
N CYS A 164 33.83 -35.62 -1.77
CA CYS A 164 32.65 -36.43 -1.46
C CYS A 164 31.94 -36.85 -2.76
N THR A 165 31.61 -38.14 -2.93
CA THR A 165 31.23 -38.73 -4.22
C THR A 165 29.80 -39.25 -4.33
N LYS A 166 29.05 -39.41 -3.23
CA LYS A 166 27.65 -39.87 -3.23
C LYS A 166 26.69 -38.86 -2.61
N LYS A 167 25.47 -38.75 -3.15
CA LYS A 167 24.35 -38.03 -2.51
C LYS A 167 23.99 -38.77 -1.22
N GLY A 168 24.05 -38.07 -0.08
CA GLY A 168 23.99 -38.68 1.26
C GLY A 168 25.16 -38.30 2.17
N GLN A 169 25.73 -37.10 2.00
CA GLN A 169 27.04 -36.71 2.52
C GLN A 169 27.14 -36.59 4.06
N SER A 170 26.05 -36.80 4.81
CA SER A 170 26.04 -36.69 6.28
C SER A 170 26.97 -37.68 6.98
N LYS A 171 27.41 -38.76 6.31
CA LYS A 171 28.38 -39.73 6.86
C LYS A 171 29.85 -39.34 6.65
N ALA A 172 30.15 -38.29 5.88
CA ALA A 172 31.52 -37.81 5.63
C ALA A 172 31.99 -36.68 6.58
N GLN A 173 31.23 -36.39 7.65
CA GLN A 173 31.42 -35.20 8.48
C GLN A 173 32.78 -35.07 9.17
N ASN A 174 33.49 -36.17 9.43
CA ASN A 174 34.89 -36.17 9.85
C ASN A 174 35.66 -37.17 8.98
N CYS A 175 36.50 -36.66 8.06
CA CYS A 175 37.46 -37.43 7.29
C CYS A 175 38.84 -37.29 7.93
N GLN A 176 39.62 -38.37 8.02
CA GLN A 176 41.00 -38.35 8.50
C GLN A 176 41.95 -38.91 7.43
N VAL A 177 42.92 -38.08 7.03
CA VAL A 177 43.96 -38.42 6.06
C VAL A 177 45.30 -38.39 6.76
N LYS A 178 46.01 -39.52 6.77
CA LYS A 178 47.43 -39.56 7.10
C LYS A 178 48.19 -39.02 5.89
N VAL A 179 49.04 -38.03 6.13
CA VAL A 179 49.95 -37.47 5.13
C VAL A 179 51.35 -37.93 5.50
N THR A 180 51.94 -38.77 4.66
CA THR A 180 53.23 -39.42 4.89
C THR A 180 54.23 -38.88 3.88
N GLU A 181 55.39 -38.38 4.30
CA GLU A 181 56.47 -37.96 3.39
C GLU A 181 56.88 -39.13 2.48
N THR A 182 57.26 -38.87 1.23
CA THR A 182 57.66 -39.94 0.29
C THR A 182 58.83 -40.80 0.80
N SER A 183 59.68 -40.24 1.68
CA SER A 183 60.77 -40.94 2.39
C SER A 183 60.30 -41.94 3.46
N GLY A 184 59.01 -41.96 3.81
CA GLY A 184 58.43 -42.74 4.91
C GLY A 184 58.71 -42.19 6.32
N LYS A 185 59.80 -41.43 6.52
CA LYS A 185 60.32 -41.06 7.85
C LYS A 185 59.42 -40.12 8.67
N ARG A 186 58.50 -39.38 8.04
CA ARG A 186 57.68 -38.35 8.71
C ARG A 186 56.22 -38.43 8.27
N SER A 187 55.28 -38.30 9.22
CA SER A 187 53.85 -38.22 8.91
C SER A 187 53.05 -37.40 9.93
N PHE A 188 51.90 -36.88 9.50
CA PHE A 188 50.92 -36.20 10.36
C PHE A 188 49.49 -36.53 9.90
N ILE A 189 48.49 -36.26 10.75
CA ILE A 189 47.07 -36.50 10.41
C ILE A 189 46.36 -35.18 10.13
N VAL A 190 45.62 -35.11 9.02
CA VAL A 190 44.71 -34.02 8.69
C VAL A 190 43.26 -34.50 8.86
N THR A 191 42.54 -33.89 9.80
CA THR A 191 41.09 -34.07 9.96
C THR A 191 40.35 -33.02 9.14
N ILE A 192 39.63 -33.45 8.10
CA ILE A 192 38.77 -32.60 7.28
C ILE A 192 37.34 -32.74 7.77
N LYS A 193 36.78 -31.66 8.30
CA LYS A 193 35.36 -31.59 8.70
C LYS A 193 34.53 -31.08 7.53
N PHE A 194 33.65 -31.93 7.02
CA PHE A 194 32.77 -31.62 5.88
C PHE A 194 31.36 -31.23 6.38
N GLU A 195 31.06 -29.94 6.38
CA GLU A 195 29.76 -29.37 6.73
C GLU A 195 28.77 -29.42 5.55
N LYS A 196 27.45 -29.46 5.80
CA LYS A 196 26.48 -29.19 4.73
C LYS A 196 26.52 -27.70 4.36
N LYS A 197 26.58 -27.37 3.08
CA LYS A 197 26.51 -25.98 2.62
C LYS A 197 25.09 -25.42 2.82
N LEU A 198 24.97 -24.19 3.31
CA LEU A 198 23.68 -23.50 3.37
C LEU A 198 23.33 -22.95 1.99
N GLU A 199 22.18 -23.38 1.46
CA GLU A 199 21.67 -22.97 0.15
C GLU A 199 20.51 -21.97 0.31
N ASN A 200 20.46 -20.96 -0.55
CA ASN A 200 19.31 -20.07 -0.68
C ASN A 200 18.38 -20.63 -1.76
N ASN A 201 17.26 -21.21 -1.33
CA ASN A 201 16.24 -21.79 -2.21
C ASN A 201 15.11 -20.77 -2.49
N GLY A 202 15.42 -19.48 -2.31
CA GLY A 202 14.58 -18.32 -2.59
C GLY A 202 15.36 -17.28 -3.39
N LYS A 203 14.93 -16.00 -3.32
CA LYS A 203 15.57 -14.92 -4.09
C LYS A 203 16.81 -14.39 -3.38
N SER A 204 17.78 -13.90 -4.14
CA SER A 204 18.98 -13.20 -3.61
C SER A 204 18.80 -11.67 -3.53
N LYS A 205 17.80 -11.14 -4.26
CA LYS A 205 17.33 -9.75 -4.24
C LYS A 205 15.80 -9.77 -4.21
N GLU A 206 15.17 -9.01 -3.32
CA GLU A 206 13.71 -8.86 -3.26
C GLU A 206 13.31 -7.38 -3.20
N LEU A 207 12.25 -7.03 -3.93
CA LEU A 207 11.49 -5.80 -3.73
C LEU A 207 10.24 -6.15 -2.92
N LEU A 208 10.09 -5.51 -1.75
CA LEU A 208 8.88 -5.58 -0.93
C LEU A 208 8.25 -4.18 -0.84
N TYR A 209 6.95 -4.15 -0.62
CA TYR A 209 6.26 -2.93 -0.21
C TYR A 209 6.09 -2.89 1.31
N GLN A 210 6.02 -1.69 1.88
CA GLN A 210 5.79 -1.49 3.31
C GLN A 210 4.56 -2.28 3.80
N GLY A 211 4.67 -2.92 4.96
CA GLY A 211 3.62 -3.80 5.51
C GLY A 211 3.48 -5.17 4.83
N LYS A 212 4.18 -5.43 3.71
CA LYS A 212 4.20 -6.76 3.08
C LYS A 212 5.30 -7.64 3.67
N GLU A 213 5.18 -8.94 3.41
CA GLU A 213 5.97 -9.98 4.06
C GLU A 213 6.50 -11.01 3.05
N SER A 214 7.63 -11.64 3.39
CA SER A 214 8.27 -12.69 2.60
C SER A 214 8.76 -13.82 3.53
N ARG A 215 9.21 -14.94 2.97
CA ARG A 215 9.75 -16.08 3.73
C ARG A 215 11.03 -16.59 3.09
N ILE A 216 12.07 -16.67 3.91
CA ILE A 216 13.34 -17.29 3.56
C ILE A 216 13.10 -18.78 3.25
N ARG A 217 13.74 -19.29 2.19
CA ARG A 217 13.72 -20.72 1.81
C ARG A 217 15.15 -21.23 1.81
N THR A 218 15.43 -22.31 2.52
CA THR A 218 16.79 -22.90 2.60
C THR A 218 16.73 -24.42 2.65
N ASN A 219 17.88 -25.06 2.46
CA ASN A 219 18.09 -26.49 2.66
C ASN A 219 18.38 -26.89 4.13
N TYR A 220 18.16 -26.00 5.10
CA TYR A 220 18.34 -26.16 6.55
C TYR A 220 17.02 -25.93 7.32
N LYS A 221 16.86 -26.60 8.48
CA LYS A 221 15.79 -26.26 9.45
C LYS A 221 16.06 -24.89 10.08
N MET A 222 15.07 -24.01 10.14
CA MET A 222 15.23 -22.63 10.64
C MET A 222 15.79 -22.54 12.06
N SER A 223 15.53 -23.53 12.92
CA SER A 223 16.08 -23.62 14.29
C SER A 223 17.61 -23.73 14.35
N ARG A 224 18.26 -24.16 13.25
CA ARG A 224 19.72 -24.24 13.10
C ARG A 224 20.34 -22.96 12.52
N LEU A 225 19.54 -21.93 12.26
CA LEU A 225 19.98 -20.68 11.63
C LEU A 225 19.93 -19.51 12.62
N THR A 226 20.69 -18.47 12.30
CA THR A 226 20.54 -17.12 12.83
C THR A 226 20.27 -16.14 11.69
N PHE A 227 19.54 -15.08 12.00
CA PHE A 227 19.10 -14.08 11.02
C PHE A 227 19.45 -12.68 11.54
N THR A 228 20.09 -11.85 10.72
CA THR A 228 20.35 -10.44 11.04
C THR A 228 19.89 -9.54 9.90
N SER A 229 19.38 -8.35 10.24
CA SER A 229 19.02 -7.31 9.27
C SER A 229 19.94 -6.11 9.45
N SER A 230 20.66 -5.71 8.40
CA SER A 230 21.58 -4.55 8.47
C SER A 230 20.87 -3.22 8.70
N ASN A 231 19.57 -3.15 8.42
CA ASN A 231 18.70 -2.01 8.71
C ASN A 231 17.31 -2.51 9.15
N LYS A 232 17.14 -2.65 10.47
CA LYS A 232 15.87 -3.03 11.12
C LYS A 232 14.73 -2.03 10.89
N LYS A 233 15.02 -0.75 10.58
CA LYS A 233 14.00 0.26 10.23
C LYS A 233 13.37 -0.05 8.87
N ALA A 234 14.16 -0.56 7.92
CA ALA A 234 13.67 -0.94 6.59
C ALA A 234 12.90 -2.28 6.62
N ALA A 235 13.50 -3.36 7.10
CA ALA A 235 12.81 -4.64 7.31
C ALA A 235 13.41 -5.46 8.47
N VAL A 236 12.58 -6.29 9.09
CA VAL A 236 12.97 -7.25 10.15
C VAL A 236 12.77 -8.68 9.68
N VAL A 237 13.35 -9.63 10.41
CA VAL A 237 13.23 -11.08 10.18
C VAL A 237 13.05 -11.80 11.51
N ASP A 238 12.14 -12.78 11.57
CA ASP A 238 11.83 -13.55 12.79
C ASP A 238 12.55 -14.91 12.88
N LYS A 239 12.40 -15.59 14.02
CA LYS A 239 12.96 -16.94 14.28
C LYS A 239 12.37 -18.06 13.40
N LYS A 240 11.31 -17.77 12.62
CA LYS A 240 10.66 -18.68 11.66
C LYS A 240 11.04 -18.34 10.20
N GLY A 241 12.02 -17.44 9.99
CA GLY A 241 12.50 -17.02 8.66
C GLY A 241 11.53 -16.10 7.91
N LYS A 242 10.55 -15.50 8.60
CA LYS A 242 9.58 -14.55 8.05
C LYS A 242 10.19 -13.16 8.02
N ILE A 243 10.22 -12.52 6.84
CA ILE A 243 10.69 -11.14 6.66
C ILE A 243 9.46 -10.22 6.63
N THR A 244 9.47 -9.13 7.40
CA THR A 244 8.39 -8.11 7.40
C THR A 244 8.98 -6.75 7.05
N ALA A 245 8.48 -6.12 5.99
CA ALA A 245 8.90 -4.81 5.52
C ALA A 245 8.24 -3.68 6.34
N ARG A 246 9.04 -2.76 6.88
CA ARG A 246 8.61 -1.75 7.87
C ARG A 246 8.60 -0.31 7.36
N LYS A 247 9.67 0.16 6.72
CA LYS A 247 9.76 1.50 6.11
C LYS A 247 10.56 1.43 4.81
N LYS A 248 10.33 2.40 3.91
CA LYS A 248 11.13 2.61 2.69
C LYS A 248 12.63 2.65 2.99
N GLY A 249 13.42 1.96 2.17
CA GLY A 249 14.87 1.88 2.32
C GLY A 249 15.45 0.58 1.75
N LYS A 250 16.71 0.31 2.08
CA LYS A 250 17.40 -0.94 1.73
C LYS A 250 17.92 -1.61 3.01
N THR A 251 17.87 -2.94 3.06
CA THR A 251 18.54 -3.75 4.09
C THR A 251 19.12 -5.02 3.47
N THR A 252 20.15 -5.60 4.10
CA THR A 252 20.58 -6.96 3.80
C THR A 252 20.18 -7.87 4.96
N ILE A 253 19.40 -8.90 4.66
CA ILE A 253 19.17 -10.01 5.58
C ILE A 253 20.31 -10.99 5.41
N THR A 254 21.12 -11.21 6.46
CA THR A 254 22.13 -12.27 6.49
C THR A 254 21.52 -13.49 7.16
N VAL A 255 21.66 -14.65 6.51
CA VAL A 255 21.19 -15.95 6.98
C VAL A 255 22.40 -16.82 7.20
N LYS A 256 22.65 -17.25 8.44
CA LYS A 256 23.89 -17.92 8.87
C LYS A 256 23.57 -19.19 9.63
N VAL A 257 24.32 -20.26 9.41
CA VAL A 257 24.22 -21.47 10.26
C VAL A 257 24.79 -21.14 11.64
N LYS A 258 24.10 -21.56 12.70
CA LYS A 258 24.63 -21.48 14.06
C LYS A 258 26.03 -22.09 14.14
N ASP A 259 26.89 -21.49 14.96
CA ASP A 259 28.22 -21.97 15.34
C ASP A 259 29.27 -22.03 14.19
N SER A 260 28.86 -21.91 12.93
CA SER A 260 29.76 -21.76 11.79
C SER A 260 30.15 -20.30 11.57
N VAL A 261 31.41 -20.04 11.24
CA VAL A 261 31.91 -18.67 10.91
C VAL A 261 31.55 -18.28 9.47
N LYS A 262 31.64 -19.23 8.53
CA LYS A 262 31.61 -18.96 7.08
C LYS A 262 30.33 -19.42 6.35
N ASN A 263 29.51 -20.27 6.97
CA ASN A 263 28.36 -20.89 6.33
C ASN A 263 27.13 -19.95 6.39
N GLN A 264 27.04 -19.01 5.44
CA GLN A 264 26.01 -17.99 5.36
C GLN A 264 25.70 -17.54 3.93
N PHE A 265 24.50 -16.98 3.72
CA PHE A 265 24.17 -16.19 2.53
C PHE A 265 23.49 -14.87 2.89
N LYS A 266 23.31 -13.99 1.88
CA LYS A 266 22.73 -12.66 2.04
C LYS A 266 21.59 -12.43 1.04
N ILE A 267 20.45 -11.95 1.52
CA ILE A 267 19.33 -11.47 0.69
C ILE A 267 19.30 -9.95 0.75
N ARG A 268 19.36 -9.28 -0.41
CA ARG A 268 19.21 -7.82 -0.49
C ARG A 268 17.72 -7.46 -0.59
N ILE A 269 17.15 -6.85 0.45
CA ILE A 269 15.76 -6.38 0.46
C ILE A 269 15.75 -4.88 0.14
N THR A 270 14.99 -4.50 -0.88
CA THR A 270 14.57 -3.10 -1.09
C THR A 270 13.12 -2.98 -0.66
N VAL A 271 12.82 -2.02 0.20
CA VAL A 271 11.46 -1.67 0.61
C VAL A 271 11.06 -0.36 -0.05
N LYS A 272 9.92 -0.35 -0.74
CA LYS A 272 9.24 0.85 -1.23
C LYS A 272 7.96 1.10 -0.42
N GLU A 273 7.47 2.34 -0.44
CA GLU A 273 6.07 2.62 -0.11
C GLU A 273 5.17 1.84 -1.10
N GLU A 274 4.06 1.29 -0.62
CA GLU A 274 3.05 0.67 -1.49
C GLU A 274 2.46 1.77 -2.40
N PRO A 275 2.40 1.59 -3.73
CA PRO A 275 1.79 2.59 -4.61
C PRO A 275 0.33 2.81 -4.22
N TRP A 276 -0.13 4.05 -4.38
CA TRP A 276 -1.55 4.35 -4.36
C TRP A 276 -2.17 3.89 -5.70
N ILE A 277 -3.40 3.41 -5.62
CA ILE A 277 -4.28 3.24 -6.77
C ILE A 277 -4.78 4.62 -7.20
N VAL A 278 -5.33 5.38 -6.25
CA VAL A 278 -5.93 6.70 -6.53
C VAL A 278 -4.86 7.78 -6.58
N ASN A 279 -4.67 8.39 -7.75
CA ASN A 279 -3.64 9.39 -7.96
C ASN A 279 -4.07 10.77 -7.41
N GLU A 280 -3.50 11.17 -6.26
CA GLU A 280 -3.71 12.51 -5.67
C GLU A 280 -2.97 13.66 -6.38
N LYS A 281 -2.36 13.40 -7.55
CA LYS A 281 -1.78 14.41 -8.44
C LYS A 281 -2.54 14.56 -9.75
N ASP A 282 -3.57 13.75 -9.97
CA ASP A 282 -4.43 13.86 -11.13
C ASP A 282 -5.28 15.14 -11.01
N THR A 283 -5.12 16.04 -11.98
CA THR A 283 -5.84 17.32 -12.01
C THR A 283 -7.20 17.24 -12.71
N LEU A 284 -7.55 16.10 -13.31
CA LEU A 284 -8.78 15.88 -14.09
C LEU A 284 -9.35 14.47 -13.87
N TYR A 285 -9.47 14.03 -12.61
CA TYR A 285 -9.95 12.69 -12.26
C TYR A 285 -11.33 12.36 -12.86
N THR A 286 -11.36 11.53 -13.91
CA THR A 286 -12.57 11.29 -14.70
C THR A 286 -13.49 10.20 -14.11
N TYR A 287 -14.69 10.04 -14.69
CA TYR A 287 -15.55 8.89 -14.41
C TYR A 287 -14.86 7.55 -14.76
N GLU A 288 -14.11 7.52 -15.86
CA GLU A 288 -13.34 6.37 -16.31
C GLU A 288 -12.18 6.02 -15.34
N ASP A 289 -11.43 7.02 -14.84
CA ASP A 289 -10.38 6.83 -13.82
C ASP A 289 -10.96 6.32 -12.51
N MET A 290 -12.02 6.97 -12.01
CA MET A 290 -12.74 6.54 -10.81
C MET A 290 -13.27 5.11 -10.96
N THR A 291 -13.83 4.75 -12.12
CA THR A 291 -14.30 3.37 -12.41
C THR A 291 -13.14 2.38 -12.40
N SER A 292 -12.00 2.74 -12.98
CA SER A 292 -10.78 1.95 -13.00
C SER A 292 -10.25 1.71 -11.59
N ASP A 293 -10.18 2.75 -10.77
CA ASP A 293 -9.68 2.70 -9.39
C ASP A 293 -10.60 1.93 -8.45
N LEU A 294 -11.91 2.18 -8.49
CA LEU A 294 -12.89 1.45 -7.67
C LEU A 294 -12.82 -0.07 -7.92
N ARG A 295 -12.61 -0.48 -9.17
CA ARG A 295 -12.39 -1.89 -9.55
C ARG A 295 -11.06 -2.43 -8.98
N LYS A 296 -9.94 -1.71 -9.14
CA LYS A 296 -8.64 -2.07 -8.55
C LYS A 296 -8.73 -2.20 -7.02
N LEU A 297 -9.47 -1.30 -6.35
CA LEU A 297 -9.68 -1.30 -4.91
C LEU A 297 -10.47 -2.53 -4.45
N ALA A 298 -11.62 -2.81 -5.08
CA ALA A 298 -12.43 -3.98 -4.74
C ALA A 298 -11.67 -5.30 -4.95
N TRP A 299 -10.86 -5.41 -6.02
CA TRP A 299 -10.01 -6.58 -6.26
C TRP A 299 -8.89 -6.71 -5.22
N LYS A 300 -8.10 -5.64 -5.00
CA LYS A 300 -6.95 -5.60 -4.08
C LYS A 300 -7.35 -5.84 -2.63
N TYR A 301 -8.56 -5.40 -2.25
CA TYR A 301 -9.11 -5.50 -0.91
C TYR A 301 -10.35 -6.41 -0.83
N ARG A 302 -10.42 -7.44 -1.68
CA ARG A 302 -11.50 -8.45 -1.66
C ARG A 302 -11.69 -9.04 -0.26
N GLY A 303 -12.95 -9.15 0.18
CA GLY A 303 -13.32 -9.55 1.54
C GLY A 303 -13.25 -8.44 2.60
N LYS A 304 -12.76 -7.24 2.24
CA LYS A 304 -12.84 -6.00 3.05
C LYS A 304 -13.72 -4.95 2.37
N ALA A 305 -13.57 -4.86 1.04
CA ALA A 305 -14.35 -4.01 0.14
C ALA A 305 -15.13 -4.87 -0.87
N SER A 306 -16.18 -4.28 -1.43
CA SER A 306 -17.03 -4.84 -2.49
C SER A 306 -17.58 -3.68 -3.30
N LEU A 307 -17.47 -3.76 -4.64
CA LEU A 307 -18.01 -2.75 -5.56
C LEU A 307 -19.34 -3.25 -6.11
N GLN A 308 -20.35 -2.38 -6.17
CA GLN A 308 -21.67 -2.69 -6.75
C GLN A 308 -22.13 -1.56 -7.68
N SER A 309 -22.89 -1.91 -8.72
CA SER A 309 -23.73 -0.96 -9.44
C SER A 309 -25.01 -0.72 -8.63
N ILE A 310 -25.44 0.54 -8.50
CA ILE A 310 -26.78 0.90 -7.97
C ILE A 310 -27.77 1.33 -9.07
N GLY A 311 -27.31 1.31 -10.33
CA GLY A 311 -28.04 1.71 -11.53
C GLY A 311 -27.13 2.42 -12.52
N ASN A 312 -27.71 2.97 -13.58
CA ASN A 312 -27.02 3.73 -14.61
C ASN A 312 -27.62 5.13 -14.74
N SER A 313 -26.81 6.08 -15.18
CA SER A 313 -27.22 7.45 -15.52
C SER A 313 -28.06 7.51 -16.81
N GLU A 314 -28.50 8.71 -17.17
CA GLU A 314 -29.29 8.92 -18.39
C GLU A 314 -28.52 8.60 -19.69
N ASP A 315 -27.22 8.88 -19.74
CA ASP A 315 -26.27 8.52 -20.82
C ASP A 315 -25.60 7.15 -20.61
N GLY A 316 -26.08 6.36 -19.64
CA GLY A 316 -25.74 4.94 -19.47
C GLY A 316 -24.48 4.62 -18.65
N ARG A 317 -23.77 5.61 -18.09
CA ARG A 317 -22.64 5.38 -17.17
C ARG A 317 -23.11 4.70 -15.90
N THR A 318 -22.32 3.78 -15.36
CA THR A 318 -22.66 3.05 -14.13
C THR A 318 -22.52 3.97 -12.91
N ILE A 319 -23.51 3.97 -12.03
CA ILE A 319 -23.43 4.66 -10.74
C ILE A 319 -22.85 3.66 -9.74
N TRP A 320 -21.59 3.88 -9.39
CA TRP A 320 -20.83 2.97 -8.53
C TRP A 320 -21.03 3.25 -7.05
N CYS A 321 -21.20 2.19 -6.26
CA CYS A 321 -21.12 2.24 -4.81
C CYS A 321 -20.04 1.28 -4.32
N LEU A 322 -19.06 1.79 -3.56
CA LEU A 322 -18.08 0.98 -2.85
C LEU A 322 -18.56 0.73 -1.43
N ARG A 323 -18.69 -0.54 -1.08
CA ARG A 323 -19.12 -1.00 0.23
C ARG A 323 -17.91 -1.51 1.02
N ILE A 324 -17.69 -0.99 2.22
CA ILE A 324 -16.57 -1.35 3.10
C ILE A 324 -17.12 -1.91 4.44
N GLY A 325 -16.54 -3.02 4.91
CA GLY A 325 -16.96 -3.71 6.13
C GLY A 325 -18.02 -4.79 5.91
N ASN A 326 -18.71 -5.19 6.98
CA ASN A 326 -19.66 -6.31 6.97
C ASN A 326 -21.02 -5.91 6.36
N ALA A 327 -21.47 -6.61 5.32
CA ALA A 327 -22.76 -6.36 4.65
C ALA A 327 -23.96 -6.51 5.60
N SER A 328 -23.92 -7.53 6.47
CA SER A 328 -24.99 -7.90 7.39
C SER A 328 -25.03 -7.02 8.65
N ALA A 329 -24.22 -5.96 8.72
CA ALA A 329 -24.18 -5.07 9.88
C ALA A 329 -25.50 -4.31 10.10
N SER A 330 -25.95 -4.27 11.35
CA SER A 330 -27.15 -3.52 11.79
C SER A 330 -26.96 -2.00 11.83
N LYS A 331 -25.73 -1.51 11.64
CA LYS A 331 -25.38 -0.08 11.57
C LYS A 331 -24.78 0.24 10.20
N LYS A 332 -25.44 1.12 9.43
CA LYS A 332 -25.02 1.51 8.08
C LYS A 332 -24.79 3.03 7.98
N TYR A 333 -23.79 3.43 7.22
CA TYR A 333 -23.37 4.83 7.07
C TYR A 333 -23.16 5.15 5.60
N LEU A 334 -23.69 6.29 5.14
CA LEU A 334 -23.59 6.73 3.76
C LEU A 334 -22.58 7.88 3.64
N ILE A 335 -21.68 7.80 2.68
CA ILE A 335 -20.84 8.91 2.23
C ILE A 335 -21.10 9.05 0.73
N ASN A 336 -21.45 10.24 0.26
CA ASN A 336 -21.79 10.44 -1.15
C ASN A 336 -21.33 11.80 -1.66
N GLY A 337 -21.16 11.93 -2.98
CA GLY A 337 -20.70 13.16 -3.61
C GLY A 337 -20.96 13.18 -5.11
N GLY A 338 -20.57 14.29 -5.75
CA GLY A 338 -20.69 14.45 -7.20
C GLY A 338 -22.13 14.38 -7.71
N ILE A 339 -23.12 14.83 -6.92
CA ILE A 339 -24.52 14.98 -7.36
C ILE A 339 -24.71 16.23 -8.24
N HIS A 340 -23.98 17.31 -7.93
CA HIS A 340 -23.77 18.41 -8.87
C HIS A 340 -22.51 18.14 -9.72
N ALA A 341 -22.65 18.23 -11.04
CA ALA A 341 -21.61 18.06 -12.04
C ALA A 341 -20.25 18.71 -11.74
N ARG A 342 -20.23 20.02 -11.45
CA ARG A 342 -18.99 20.80 -11.22
C ARG A 342 -18.26 20.54 -9.91
N GLU A 343 -18.80 19.72 -9.02
CA GLU A 343 -18.30 19.54 -7.64
C GLU A 343 -17.42 18.27 -7.56
N TRP A 344 -16.74 17.94 -8.67
CA TRP A 344 -16.08 16.66 -8.94
C TRP A 344 -14.76 16.41 -8.19
N LEU A 345 -14.10 17.44 -7.64
CA LEU A 345 -12.92 17.24 -6.79
C LEU A 345 -13.23 16.38 -5.54
N ASN A 346 -14.50 16.41 -5.09
CA ASN A 346 -14.99 15.50 -4.05
C ASN A 346 -15.03 14.03 -4.49
N CYS A 347 -15.23 13.73 -5.77
CA CYS A 347 -15.25 12.35 -6.29
C CYS A 347 -13.88 11.69 -6.12
N GLN A 348 -12.82 12.43 -6.47
CA GLN A 348 -11.43 12.04 -6.26
C GLN A 348 -11.10 11.91 -4.76
N PHE A 349 -11.52 12.88 -3.93
CA PHE A 349 -11.27 12.86 -2.49
C PHE A 349 -11.92 11.65 -1.79
N LEU A 350 -13.19 11.37 -2.08
CA LEU A 350 -13.91 10.23 -1.51
C LEU A 350 -13.32 8.88 -1.97
N THR A 351 -12.86 8.80 -3.23
CA THR A 351 -12.23 7.57 -3.76
C THR A 351 -10.83 7.37 -3.17
N HIS A 352 -10.01 8.43 -3.04
CA HIS A 352 -8.73 8.38 -2.34
C HIS A 352 -8.89 7.98 -0.88
N LYS A 353 -9.82 8.63 -0.15
CA LYS A 353 -10.07 8.30 1.26
C LYS A 353 -10.51 6.84 1.41
N SER A 354 -11.29 6.32 0.46
CA SER A 354 -11.65 4.90 0.42
C SER A 354 -10.42 3.98 0.31
N GLU A 355 -9.39 4.35 -0.44
CA GLU A 355 -8.12 3.59 -0.41
C GLU A 355 -7.40 3.72 0.94
N GLU A 356 -7.31 4.93 1.50
CA GLU A 356 -6.66 5.21 2.79
C GLU A 356 -7.18 4.27 3.89
N ILE A 357 -8.51 4.18 4.04
CA ILE A 357 -9.21 3.27 4.97
C ILE A 357 -8.88 1.79 4.70
N LEU A 358 -8.71 1.39 3.44
CA LEU A 358 -8.45 0.00 3.06
C LEU A 358 -6.98 -0.40 3.24
N ARG A 359 -6.05 0.55 3.09
CA ARG A 359 -4.63 0.42 3.46
C ARG A 359 -4.51 0.26 4.98
N GLU A 360 -5.22 1.08 5.73
CA GLU A 360 -5.23 1.11 7.21
C GLU A 360 -6.22 0.10 7.85
N TYR A 361 -6.89 -0.76 7.06
CA TYR A 361 -8.05 -1.57 7.51
C TYR A 361 -7.84 -2.37 8.81
N ALA A 362 -6.60 -2.69 9.19
CA ALA A 362 -6.30 -3.30 10.49
C ALA A 362 -6.88 -2.48 11.65
N ASP A 363 -6.74 -1.15 11.60
CA ASP A 363 -7.09 -0.20 12.66
C ASP A 363 -8.60 0.12 12.70
N TYR A 364 -9.34 -0.34 11.68
CA TYR A 364 -10.79 -0.25 11.57
C TYR A 364 -11.47 -1.62 11.68
N LYS A 365 -10.71 -2.73 11.69
CA LYS A 365 -11.18 -4.11 11.50
C LYS A 365 -12.31 -4.48 12.45
N ASP A 366 -12.09 -4.29 13.75
CA ASP A 366 -13.03 -4.74 14.77
C ASP A 366 -14.31 -3.88 14.78
N VAL A 367 -14.18 -2.60 14.40
CA VAL A 367 -15.31 -1.68 14.28
C VAL A 367 -16.14 -1.99 13.02
N LEU A 368 -15.49 -2.34 11.91
CA LEU A 368 -16.11 -2.74 10.64
C LEU A 368 -16.70 -4.17 10.63
N ARG A 369 -16.53 -4.96 11.71
CA ARG A 369 -17.34 -6.18 11.92
C ARG A 369 -18.83 -5.86 12.10
N ASN A 370 -19.12 -4.78 12.82
CA ASN A 370 -20.46 -4.41 13.27
C ASN A 370 -21.03 -3.20 12.51
N ARG A 371 -20.38 -2.78 11.43
CA ARG A 371 -20.73 -1.60 10.62
C ARG A 371 -20.51 -1.85 9.14
N CYS A 372 -21.32 -1.20 8.31
CA CYS A 372 -21.12 -1.15 6.86
C CYS A 372 -21.11 0.30 6.37
N ILE A 373 -20.06 0.67 5.64
CA ILE A 373 -19.92 1.99 5.03
C ILE A 373 -20.22 1.85 3.54
N TYR A 374 -21.12 2.69 3.03
CA TYR A 374 -21.46 2.78 1.61
C TYR A 374 -20.95 4.12 1.09
N ILE A 375 -20.03 4.08 0.12
CA ILE A 375 -19.46 5.26 -0.51
C ILE A 375 -19.98 5.34 -1.95
N VAL A 376 -20.68 6.41 -2.30
CA VAL A 376 -21.10 6.71 -3.69
C VAL A 376 -20.36 7.98 -4.14
N PRO A 377 -19.11 7.86 -4.64
CA PRO A 377 -18.25 9.03 -4.86
C PRO A 377 -18.75 9.98 -5.95
N MET A 378 -19.53 9.47 -6.92
CA MET A 378 -20.03 10.22 -8.07
C MET A 378 -21.46 9.78 -8.41
N ILE A 379 -22.46 10.53 -7.95
CA ILE A 379 -23.88 10.27 -8.24
C ILE A 379 -24.25 10.63 -9.69
N ASN A 380 -23.64 11.67 -10.25
CA ASN A 380 -23.98 12.27 -11.53
C ASN A 380 -22.82 12.15 -12.55
N PRO A 381 -22.47 10.94 -13.00
CA PRO A 381 -21.28 10.73 -13.83
C PRO A 381 -21.36 11.47 -15.17
N ASP A 382 -22.56 11.55 -15.77
CA ASP A 382 -22.75 12.30 -17.03
C ASP A 382 -22.54 13.81 -16.83
N GLY A 383 -23.06 14.36 -15.72
CA GLY A 383 -22.88 15.75 -15.37
C GLY A 383 -21.41 16.08 -15.10
N VAL A 384 -20.70 15.21 -14.36
CA VAL A 384 -19.25 15.36 -14.14
C VAL A 384 -18.49 15.37 -15.48
N THR A 385 -18.79 14.43 -16.37
CA THR A 385 -18.21 14.43 -17.74
C THR A 385 -18.54 15.71 -18.52
N ILE A 386 -19.75 16.28 -18.40
CA ILE A 386 -20.08 17.59 -19.01
C ILE A 386 -19.19 18.71 -18.43
N SER A 387 -18.96 18.74 -17.11
CA SER A 387 -18.16 19.78 -16.46
C SER A 387 -16.66 19.68 -16.76
N GLN A 388 -16.14 18.46 -16.93
CA GLN A 388 -14.73 18.20 -17.25
C GLN A 388 -14.43 18.28 -18.75
N SER A 389 -15.30 17.77 -19.61
CA SER A 389 -15.01 17.49 -21.04
C SER A 389 -16.00 18.13 -22.02
N GLY A 390 -16.98 18.90 -21.53
CA GLY A 390 -17.95 19.60 -22.37
C GLY A 390 -19.13 18.73 -22.85
N PHE A 391 -20.08 19.36 -23.53
CA PHE A 391 -21.34 18.71 -23.93
C PHE A 391 -21.17 17.57 -24.96
N ASP A 392 -20.07 17.54 -25.72
CA ASP A 392 -19.84 16.50 -26.74
C ASP A 392 -19.39 15.16 -26.17
N ALA A 393 -18.92 15.13 -24.92
CA ALA A 393 -18.60 13.89 -24.21
C ALA A 393 -19.83 13.14 -23.67
N ILE A 394 -21.05 13.68 -23.87
CA ILE A 394 -22.30 12.92 -23.77
C ILE A 394 -22.50 12.10 -25.04
N ARG A 395 -22.66 10.79 -24.89
CA ARG A 395 -22.68 9.79 -25.97
C ARG A 395 -23.98 9.89 -26.77
N ASN A 396 -25.11 9.98 -26.09
CA ASN A 396 -26.45 10.02 -26.67
C ASN A 396 -26.73 11.37 -27.36
N PRO A 397 -27.02 11.40 -28.68
CA PRO A 397 -27.23 12.64 -29.42
C PRO A 397 -28.47 13.43 -28.96
N LYS A 398 -29.50 12.78 -28.43
CA LYS A 398 -30.71 13.45 -27.92
C LYS A 398 -30.41 14.20 -26.62
N LEU A 399 -29.60 13.61 -25.73
CA LEU A 399 -29.15 14.25 -24.49
C LEU A 399 -28.16 15.39 -24.76
N ARG A 400 -27.18 15.15 -25.65
CA ARG A 400 -26.24 16.17 -26.15
C ARG A 400 -26.97 17.39 -26.73
N LYS A 401 -28.06 17.18 -27.49
CA LYS A 401 -28.94 18.24 -28.03
C LYS A 401 -29.78 18.96 -26.96
N ILE A 402 -30.08 18.35 -25.82
CA ILE A 402 -30.70 19.04 -24.67
C ILE A 402 -29.67 19.98 -24.03
N CYS A 403 -28.46 19.48 -23.74
CA CYS A 403 -27.43 20.27 -23.07
C CYS A 403 -26.98 21.47 -23.91
N LYS A 404 -26.68 21.25 -25.20
CA LYS A 404 -26.31 22.31 -26.15
C LYS A 404 -27.42 23.34 -26.47
N LYS A 405 -28.68 23.07 -26.10
CA LYS A 405 -29.78 24.05 -26.21
C LYS A 405 -29.84 25.04 -25.04
N THR A 406 -29.09 24.81 -23.97
CA THR A 406 -28.98 25.77 -22.87
C THR A 406 -27.98 26.87 -23.21
N LYS A 407 -28.16 28.08 -22.67
CA LYS A 407 -27.16 29.18 -22.75
C LYS A 407 -26.10 29.10 -21.65
N ASN A 408 -26.03 27.99 -20.90
CA ASN A 408 -25.19 27.85 -19.72
C ASN A 408 -23.87 27.14 -20.06
N SER A 409 -22.78 27.53 -19.40
CA SER A 409 -21.47 26.91 -19.60
C SER A 409 -21.45 25.47 -19.09
N ALA A 410 -20.94 24.55 -19.92
CA ALA A 410 -20.67 23.18 -19.52
C ALA A 410 -19.74 23.12 -18.28
N ARG A 411 -18.70 23.97 -18.22
CA ARG A 411 -17.74 24.01 -17.11
C ARG A 411 -18.42 24.23 -15.75
N THR A 412 -19.41 25.13 -15.67
CA THR A 412 -20.10 25.49 -14.41
C THR A 412 -21.44 24.78 -14.20
N TRP A 413 -21.72 23.73 -14.99
CA TRP A 413 -22.92 22.88 -14.94
C TRP A 413 -23.15 22.25 -13.56
N LYS A 414 -24.42 21.95 -13.25
CA LYS A 414 -24.82 21.18 -12.05
C LYS A 414 -25.62 19.92 -12.37
N GLY A 415 -26.47 19.95 -13.39
CA GLY A 415 -27.44 18.89 -13.66
C GLY A 415 -26.88 17.60 -14.27
N ASN A 416 -27.76 16.63 -14.53
CA ASN A 416 -27.46 15.46 -15.35
C ASN A 416 -27.49 15.79 -16.86
N ALA A 417 -27.33 14.80 -17.74
CA ALA A 417 -27.40 14.97 -19.20
C ALA A 417 -28.81 15.29 -19.75
N ARG A 418 -29.85 15.27 -18.91
CA ARG A 418 -31.19 15.82 -19.21
C ARG A 418 -31.36 17.26 -18.71
N GLY A 419 -30.30 17.88 -18.18
CA GLY A 419 -30.31 19.25 -17.66
C GLY A 419 -31.12 19.43 -16.38
N VAL A 420 -31.35 18.36 -15.61
CA VAL A 420 -32.06 18.38 -14.32
C VAL A 420 -31.04 18.48 -13.18
N ASN A 421 -31.25 19.41 -12.25
CA ASN A 421 -30.52 19.42 -10.99
C ASN A 421 -31.08 18.31 -10.07
N LEU A 422 -30.29 17.25 -9.89
CA LEU A 422 -30.64 16.08 -9.08
C LEU A 422 -30.88 16.43 -7.59
N ASN A 423 -30.18 17.45 -7.08
CA ASN A 423 -30.38 17.96 -5.71
C ASN A 423 -31.57 18.94 -5.60
N PHE A 424 -32.43 18.99 -6.62
CA PHE A 424 -33.81 19.48 -6.53
C PHE A 424 -34.85 18.44 -6.99
N ASN A 425 -34.46 17.18 -7.26
CA ASN A 425 -35.35 16.15 -7.81
C ASN A 425 -35.90 15.15 -6.76
N CYS A 426 -35.34 15.06 -5.57
CA CYS A 426 -35.73 14.06 -4.55
C CYS A 426 -37.09 14.39 -3.91
N PRO A 427 -37.92 13.42 -3.47
CA PRO A 427 -39.25 13.67 -2.90
C PRO A 427 -39.26 14.21 -1.45
N GLY A 428 -38.22 14.94 -1.03
CA GLY A 428 -38.21 15.77 0.18
C GLY A 428 -38.48 17.23 -0.18
N GLY A 429 -39.76 17.65 -0.17
CA GLY A 429 -40.14 19.03 -0.52
C GLY A 429 -39.91 19.42 -1.99
N TRP A 430 -39.94 18.44 -2.90
CA TRP A 430 -39.85 18.69 -4.33
C TRP A 430 -40.89 19.73 -4.79
N ASN A 431 -40.42 20.77 -5.47
CA ASN A 431 -41.25 21.86 -5.96
C ASN A 431 -40.57 22.61 -7.13
N LYS A 432 -41.35 23.44 -7.85
CA LYS A 432 -40.92 24.27 -8.98
C LYS A 432 -40.82 25.78 -8.66
N LYS A 433 -40.96 26.18 -7.38
CA LYS A 433 -40.93 27.60 -6.97
C LYS A 433 -39.50 28.14 -7.03
N GLY A 434 -39.31 29.30 -7.66
CA GLY A 434 -37.99 29.94 -7.78
C GLY A 434 -36.95 29.18 -8.61
N LYS A 435 -37.38 28.25 -9.48
CA LYS A 435 -36.53 27.40 -10.32
C LYS A 435 -36.90 27.52 -11.79
N SER A 436 -35.99 27.15 -12.70
CA SER A 436 -36.30 27.08 -14.12
C SER A 436 -37.48 26.14 -14.40
N LYS A 437 -38.30 26.51 -15.40
CA LYS A 437 -39.42 25.70 -15.92
C LYS A 437 -38.97 24.69 -17.01
N LYS A 438 -37.76 24.83 -17.55
CA LYS A 438 -37.18 24.04 -18.65
C LYS A 438 -35.76 23.58 -18.28
N ALA A 439 -35.27 22.49 -18.89
CA ALA A 439 -33.91 21.99 -18.68
C ALA A 439 -32.86 23.10 -18.90
N ASP A 440 -32.08 23.39 -17.86
CA ASP A 440 -31.09 24.47 -17.82
C ASP A 440 -29.71 23.98 -17.33
N GLY A 441 -29.62 22.79 -16.74
CA GLY A 441 -28.40 22.27 -16.14
C GLY A 441 -27.99 22.94 -14.82
N LEU A 442 -28.81 23.81 -14.23
CA LEU A 442 -28.49 24.59 -13.03
C LEU A 442 -29.58 24.50 -11.95
N SER A 443 -30.84 24.74 -12.29
CA SER A 443 -31.95 24.91 -11.34
C SER A 443 -33.19 24.06 -11.64
N TYR A 444 -33.33 23.51 -12.85
CA TYR A 444 -34.50 22.76 -13.26
C TYR A 444 -34.69 21.49 -12.39
N PRO A 445 -35.83 21.33 -11.67
CA PRO A 445 -36.04 20.23 -10.73
C PRO A 445 -36.57 18.94 -11.36
N GLY A 446 -36.63 18.87 -12.70
CA GLY A 446 -37.26 17.76 -13.43
C GLY A 446 -38.77 17.93 -13.61
N LYS A 447 -39.41 16.91 -14.20
CA LYS A 447 -40.86 16.93 -14.49
C LYS A 447 -41.70 16.69 -13.23
N LYS A 448 -41.29 15.72 -12.41
CA LYS A 448 -41.87 15.28 -11.13
C LYS A 448 -40.74 14.89 -10.17
N ALA A 449 -41.05 14.68 -8.89
CA ALA A 449 -40.09 14.12 -7.94
C ALA A 449 -39.63 12.72 -8.38
N GLY A 450 -38.34 12.40 -8.23
CA GLY A 450 -37.75 11.13 -8.64
C GLY A 450 -37.87 10.84 -10.14
N SER A 451 -37.80 11.86 -11.00
CA SER A 451 -37.92 11.69 -12.46
C SER A 451 -36.63 11.28 -13.17
N GLU A 452 -35.50 11.27 -12.48
CA GLU A 452 -34.18 10.99 -13.06
C GLU A 452 -33.61 9.66 -12.53
N LYS A 453 -32.91 8.92 -13.39
CA LYS A 453 -32.34 7.60 -13.05
C LYS A 453 -31.34 7.67 -11.89
N GLU A 454 -30.55 8.74 -11.82
CA GLU A 454 -29.54 8.95 -10.79
C GLU A 454 -30.18 9.11 -9.40
N THR A 455 -31.23 9.94 -9.31
CA THR A 455 -32.03 10.11 -8.10
C THR A 455 -32.69 8.78 -7.70
N GLN A 456 -33.24 8.02 -8.66
CA GLN A 456 -33.85 6.72 -8.39
C GLN A 456 -32.84 5.66 -7.94
N ALA A 457 -31.58 5.70 -8.42
CA ALA A 457 -30.51 4.82 -7.96
C ALA A 457 -30.18 5.05 -6.48
N MET A 458 -30.03 6.32 -6.07
CA MET A 458 -29.81 6.68 -4.66
C MET A 458 -31.02 6.34 -3.77
N MET A 459 -32.25 6.56 -4.28
CA MET A 459 -33.46 6.17 -3.56
C MET A 459 -33.56 4.65 -3.36
N ARG A 460 -33.25 3.84 -4.38
CA ARG A 460 -33.19 2.37 -4.26
C ARG A 460 -32.12 1.91 -3.27
N LEU A 461 -30.91 2.48 -3.33
CA LEU A 461 -29.82 2.14 -2.40
C LEU A 461 -30.23 2.35 -0.94
N VAL A 462 -30.86 3.49 -0.62
CA VAL A 462 -31.28 3.80 0.75
C VAL A 462 -32.52 2.98 1.17
N ASN A 463 -33.49 2.80 0.27
CA ASN A 463 -34.70 1.99 0.56
C ASN A 463 -34.38 0.50 0.77
N GLY A 464 -33.45 -0.06 0.01
CA GLY A 464 -33.08 -1.49 0.06
C GLY A 464 -32.23 -1.89 1.27
N HIS A 465 -31.99 -0.99 2.21
CA HIS A 465 -31.16 -1.25 3.39
C HIS A 465 -31.76 -0.65 4.66
N SER A 466 -31.85 -1.45 5.72
CA SER A 466 -32.21 -1.01 7.07
C SER A 466 -30.97 -0.68 7.93
N GLY A 467 -31.17 0.10 9.00
CA GLY A 467 -30.13 0.37 9.99
C GLY A 467 -29.21 1.56 9.68
N TRP A 468 -29.57 2.43 8.74
CA TRP A 468 -28.87 3.70 8.49
C TRP A 468 -28.78 4.55 9.78
N LYS A 469 -27.58 5.02 10.12
CA LYS A 469 -27.31 5.82 11.32
C LYS A 469 -26.99 7.29 11.00
N ALA A 470 -26.23 7.54 9.93
CA ALA A 470 -25.91 8.88 9.45
C ALA A 470 -25.51 8.89 7.97
N SER A 471 -25.53 10.08 7.37
CA SER A 471 -25.07 10.37 6.01
C SER A 471 -24.16 11.61 5.98
N LEU A 472 -23.15 11.61 5.12
CA LEU A 472 -22.40 12.80 4.71
C LEU A 472 -22.54 12.98 3.20
N ASN A 473 -23.00 14.16 2.78
CA ASN A 473 -23.22 14.53 1.38
C ASN A 473 -22.23 15.64 0.98
N TYR A 474 -21.25 15.29 0.15
CA TYR A 474 -20.13 16.15 -0.24
C TYR A 474 -20.45 16.97 -1.50
N HIS A 475 -20.40 18.29 -1.32
CA HIS A 475 -20.68 19.33 -2.29
C HIS A 475 -19.53 20.37 -2.32
N SER A 476 -19.62 21.36 -3.19
CA SER A 476 -18.78 22.58 -3.09
C SER A 476 -19.60 23.82 -3.49
N THR A 477 -19.47 24.94 -2.79
CA THR A 477 -18.26 25.44 -2.11
C THR A 477 -18.59 26.36 -0.93
N GLY A 478 -17.60 26.59 -0.07
CA GLY A 478 -17.61 27.69 0.89
C GLY A 478 -16.95 27.41 2.24
N SER A 479 -16.48 26.17 2.50
CA SER A 479 -16.12 25.70 3.84
C SER A 479 -17.29 25.88 4.83
N ILE A 480 -18.48 25.42 4.41
CA ILE A 480 -19.75 25.56 5.15
C ILE A 480 -20.48 24.22 5.32
N LEU A 481 -21.39 24.16 6.29
CA LEU A 481 -22.19 22.97 6.61
C LEU A 481 -23.69 23.31 6.65
N TYR A 482 -24.49 22.69 5.79
CA TYR A 482 -25.96 22.71 5.92
C TYR A 482 -26.41 21.49 6.72
N TRP A 483 -27.20 21.74 7.79
CA TRP A 483 -27.39 20.75 8.84
C TRP A 483 -28.71 20.82 9.62
N ASN A 484 -29.42 21.96 9.71
CA ASN A 484 -30.58 22.02 10.62
C ASN A 484 -31.79 21.28 10.04
N TYR A 485 -32.18 21.61 8.81
CA TYR A 485 -33.35 21.05 8.12
C TYR A 485 -34.68 21.21 8.90
N ASN A 486 -34.79 22.21 9.78
CA ASN A 486 -36.06 22.61 10.42
C ASN A 486 -36.83 21.44 11.06
N VAL A 487 -36.12 20.52 11.73
CA VAL A 487 -36.70 19.32 12.38
C VAL A 487 -36.79 19.43 13.90
N GLU A 488 -36.72 20.63 14.47
CA GLU A 488 -36.70 20.82 15.94
C GLU A 488 -37.97 20.31 16.65
N SER A 489 -39.08 20.12 15.92
CA SER A 489 -40.30 19.47 16.44
C SER A 489 -40.18 17.95 16.61
N ASP A 490 -39.18 17.31 15.99
CA ASP A 490 -38.80 15.92 16.22
C ASP A 490 -37.53 15.92 17.08
N ALA A 491 -37.70 16.06 18.40
CA ALA A 491 -36.59 16.24 19.34
C ALA A 491 -35.53 15.12 19.24
N SER A 492 -35.94 13.88 18.95
CA SER A 492 -35.04 12.73 18.81
C SER A 492 -34.24 12.77 17.49
N LEU A 493 -34.85 13.16 16.37
CA LEU A 493 -34.13 13.43 15.13
C LEU A 493 -33.21 14.64 15.27
N TYR A 494 -33.70 15.75 15.83
CA TYR A 494 -32.95 16.99 15.99
C TYR A 494 -31.73 16.81 16.91
N ALA A 495 -31.86 16.09 18.03
CA ALA A 495 -30.72 15.78 18.91
C ALA A 495 -29.62 15.00 18.15
N ARG A 496 -29.98 13.96 17.41
CA ARG A 496 -29.02 13.18 16.57
C ARG A 496 -28.41 14.04 15.46
N GLN A 497 -29.22 14.89 14.83
CA GLN A 497 -28.80 15.78 13.75
C GLN A 497 -27.82 16.86 14.23
N LYS A 498 -28.14 17.51 15.36
CA LYS A 498 -27.27 18.49 16.04
C LYS A 498 -25.97 17.85 16.50
N ALA A 499 -26.01 16.63 17.05
CA ALA A 499 -24.81 15.89 17.46
C ALA A 499 -23.89 15.55 16.28
N LEU A 500 -24.45 15.10 15.14
CA LEU A 500 -23.70 14.88 13.91
C LEU A 500 -23.08 16.18 13.41
N ALA A 501 -23.87 17.26 13.31
CA ALA A 501 -23.41 18.57 12.85
C ALA A 501 -22.27 19.14 13.70
N ALA A 502 -22.37 19.06 15.02
CA ALA A 502 -21.34 19.51 15.95
C ALA A 502 -20.03 18.72 15.79
N LYS A 503 -20.10 17.41 15.51
CA LYS A 503 -18.91 16.61 15.24
C LYS A 503 -18.30 16.91 13.86
N VAL A 504 -19.11 17.07 12.82
CA VAL A 504 -18.64 17.50 11.49
C VAL A 504 -17.92 18.85 11.57
N ASN A 505 -18.51 19.83 12.28
CA ASN A 505 -17.89 21.12 12.55
C ASN A 505 -16.60 21.00 13.38
N GLY A 506 -16.57 20.14 14.41
CA GLY A 506 -15.40 19.93 15.26
C GLY A 506 -14.15 19.39 14.54
N PHE A 507 -14.30 18.65 13.43
CA PHE A 507 -13.18 18.20 12.60
C PHE A 507 -12.82 19.16 11.46
N THR A 508 -13.83 19.77 10.81
CA THR A 508 -13.61 20.59 9.60
C THR A 508 -13.37 22.06 9.89
N HIS A 509 -13.83 22.54 11.05
CA HIS A 509 -14.03 23.95 11.40
C HIS A 509 -14.90 24.73 10.38
N TYR A 510 -15.65 24.04 9.53
CA TYR A 510 -16.53 24.65 8.53
C TYR A 510 -17.73 25.33 9.21
N ARG A 511 -18.13 26.49 8.69
CA ARG A 511 -19.20 27.31 9.29
C ARG A 511 -20.53 26.56 9.21
N LEU A 512 -21.08 26.22 10.39
CA LEU A 512 -22.47 25.77 10.53
C LEU A 512 -23.40 26.88 10.02
N MET A 513 -24.16 26.58 8.97
CA MET A 513 -25.06 27.57 8.39
C MET A 513 -26.30 27.74 9.30
N PRO A 514 -26.77 28.98 9.53
CA PRO A 514 -27.93 29.24 10.39
C PRO A 514 -29.22 28.69 9.79
N LYS A 515 -30.22 28.49 10.66
CA LYS A 515 -31.54 27.96 10.29
C LYS A 515 -32.14 28.66 9.07
N SER A 516 -32.06 29.99 9.02
CA SER A 516 -32.66 30.87 8.00
C SER A 516 -32.24 30.62 6.54
N ILE A 517 -31.19 29.83 6.30
CA ILE A 517 -30.74 29.40 4.96
C ILE A 517 -30.64 27.87 4.84
N SER A 518 -31.25 27.16 5.80
CA SER A 518 -31.31 25.71 5.93
C SER A 518 -32.71 25.26 6.40
N THR A 519 -33.76 26.08 6.16
CA THR A 519 -35.13 25.85 6.64
C THR A 519 -35.86 24.80 5.83
N ASP A 520 -36.16 25.10 4.57
CA ASP A 520 -37.31 24.47 3.89
C ASP A 520 -36.87 23.37 2.92
N PRO A 521 -37.56 22.22 2.90
CA PRO A 521 -37.22 21.12 2.01
C PRO A 521 -37.49 21.52 0.56
N ASN A 522 -36.51 21.35 -0.31
CA ASN A 522 -36.52 21.93 -1.66
C ASN A 522 -36.25 20.91 -2.77
N GLY A 523 -36.30 19.61 -2.44
CA GLY A 523 -36.01 18.49 -3.34
C GLY A 523 -34.57 17.97 -3.24
N GLY A 524 -33.84 18.35 -2.20
CA GLY A 524 -32.48 17.88 -1.95
C GLY A 524 -32.42 16.41 -1.53
N PHE A 525 -31.28 15.77 -1.78
CA PHE A 525 -31.07 14.40 -1.30
C PHE A 525 -30.99 14.35 0.24
N GLY A 526 -30.34 15.35 0.85
CA GLY A 526 -30.34 15.56 2.30
C GLY A 526 -31.76 15.76 2.86
N ASP A 527 -32.60 16.56 2.20
CA ASP A 527 -34.00 16.77 2.59
C ASP A 527 -34.77 15.43 2.60
N TRP A 528 -34.59 14.60 1.58
CA TRP A 528 -35.26 13.30 1.52
C TRP A 528 -34.79 12.34 2.64
N LEU A 529 -33.48 12.30 2.92
CA LEU A 529 -32.92 11.53 4.04
C LEU A 529 -33.49 11.95 5.40
N ILE A 530 -33.59 13.26 5.64
CA ILE A 530 -34.08 13.83 6.89
C ILE A 530 -35.61 13.66 7.00
N TYR A 531 -36.37 14.32 6.11
CA TYR A 531 -37.82 14.45 6.25
C TYR A 531 -38.60 13.18 5.91
N LYS A 532 -38.09 12.32 5.01
CA LYS A 532 -38.78 11.09 4.58
C LYS A 532 -38.13 9.79 5.08
N LYS A 533 -36.91 9.84 5.63
CA LYS A 533 -36.22 8.65 6.17
C LYS A 533 -35.72 8.78 7.61
N LYS A 534 -35.79 9.96 8.24
CA LYS A 534 -35.34 10.22 9.63
C LYS A 534 -33.85 9.84 9.85
N ILE A 535 -33.05 9.90 8.79
CA ILE A 535 -31.61 9.64 8.76
C ILE A 535 -30.87 10.99 8.90
N PRO A 536 -30.10 11.20 9.98
CA PRO A 536 -29.23 12.37 10.12
C PRO A 536 -28.27 12.50 8.92
N ASN A 537 -28.17 13.70 8.37
CA ASN A 537 -27.35 14.01 7.21
C ASN A 537 -26.68 15.38 7.40
N VAL A 538 -25.41 15.52 7.03
CA VAL A 538 -24.81 16.86 6.86
C VAL A 538 -24.36 17.02 5.41
N THR A 539 -24.76 18.13 4.78
CA THR A 539 -24.18 18.56 3.52
C THR A 539 -22.90 19.34 3.81
N VAL A 540 -21.77 18.82 3.32
CA VAL A 540 -20.42 19.35 3.52
C VAL A 540 -19.97 20.07 2.24
N GLU A 541 -19.93 21.39 2.27
CA GLU A 541 -19.52 22.23 1.14
C GLU A 541 -18.01 22.51 1.20
N THR A 542 -17.23 21.68 0.51
CA THR A 542 -15.75 21.73 0.54
C THR A 542 -15.15 22.84 -0.31
N GLY A 543 -13.94 23.26 0.06
CA GLY A 543 -13.18 24.28 -0.66
C GLY A 543 -13.69 25.71 -0.42
N SER A 544 -12.89 26.70 -0.80
CA SER A 544 -13.15 28.12 -0.51
C SER A 544 -13.09 29.05 -1.74
N VAL A 545 -13.36 28.52 -2.94
CA VAL A 545 -13.46 29.27 -4.22
C VAL A 545 -14.59 28.69 -5.07
N MET A 546 -15.10 29.42 -6.07
CA MET A 546 -16.22 28.95 -6.91
C MET A 546 -15.90 27.63 -7.64
N ALA A 547 -16.84 26.67 -7.60
CA ALA A 547 -16.71 25.39 -8.29
C ALA A 547 -16.94 25.51 -9.83
N PRO A 548 -16.19 24.79 -10.70
CA PRO A 548 -15.22 23.73 -10.38
C PRO A 548 -14.00 24.18 -9.60
N LEU A 549 -13.70 23.46 -8.52
CA LEU A 549 -12.56 23.75 -7.66
C LEU A 549 -11.25 23.43 -8.41
N PRO A 550 -10.26 24.34 -8.42
CA PRO A 550 -8.94 24.01 -8.93
C PRO A 550 -8.26 22.98 -8.01
N HIS A 551 -7.47 22.08 -8.58
CA HIS A 551 -6.78 21.02 -7.82
C HIS A 551 -5.82 21.56 -6.73
N SER A 552 -5.46 22.85 -6.76
CA SER A 552 -4.76 23.52 -5.64
C SER A 552 -5.53 23.48 -4.31
N GLN A 553 -6.86 23.34 -4.33
CA GLN A 553 -7.69 23.13 -3.14
C GLN A 553 -7.50 21.74 -2.50
N TRP A 554 -6.95 20.74 -3.21
CA TRP A 554 -6.85 19.34 -2.75
C TRP A 554 -6.22 19.21 -1.36
N LYS A 555 -5.04 19.81 -1.16
CA LYS A 555 -4.30 19.73 0.12
C LYS A 555 -5.10 20.29 1.29
N LYS A 556 -5.86 21.37 1.06
CA LYS A 556 -6.72 22.00 2.06
C LYS A 556 -7.90 21.09 2.42
N ILE A 557 -8.66 20.64 1.42
CA ILE A 557 -9.82 19.75 1.60
C ILE A 557 -9.42 18.46 2.31
N LYS A 558 -8.32 17.82 1.88
CA LYS A 558 -7.78 16.60 2.47
C LYS A 558 -7.41 16.81 3.94
N LYS A 559 -6.69 17.90 4.28
CA LYS A 559 -6.38 18.27 5.69
C LYS A 559 -7.65 18.46 6.53
N GLU A 560 -8.66 19.13 5.99
CA GLU A 560 -9.89 19.48 6.73
C GLU A 560 -10.87 18.31 6.89
N ASN A 561 -10.78 17.27 6.04
CA ASN A 561 -11.80 16.20 5.97
C ASN A 561 -11.27 14.78 6.21
N THR A 562 -9.95 14.53 6.18
CA THR A 562 -9.41 13.17 6.39
C THR A 562 -9.79 12.62 7.76
N ASP A 563 -9.67 13.40 8.84
CA ASP A 563 -9.97 12.92 10.20
C ASP A 563 -11.47 12.81 10.48
N LEU A 564 -12.28 13.69 9.89
CA LEU A 564 -13.74 13.56 9.89
C LEU A 564 -14.16 12.19 9.33
N LEU A 565 -13.62 11.79 8.18
CA LEU A 565 -13.99 10.51 7.57
C LEU A 565 -13.37 9.30 8.29
N SER A 566 -12.20 9.45 8.93
CA SER A 566 -11.66 8.45 9.87
C SER A 566 -12.57 8.25 11.09
N TRP A 567 -13.12 9.33 11.64
CA TRP A 567 -14.03 9.32 12.78
C TRP A 567 -15.42 8.78 12.42
N PHE A 568 -15.97 9.19 11.28
CA PHE A 568 -17.33 8.83 10.82
C PHE A 568 -17.49 7.31 10.64
N ILE A 569 -16.42 6.63 10.23
CA ILE A 569 -16.37 5.17 10.05
C ILE A 569 -16.23 4.42 11.39
N LYS A 570 -15.76 5.12 12.44
CA LYS A 570 -15.66 4.58 13.80
C LYS A 570 -16.97 4.75 14.61
N GLN A 571 -17.84 5.69 14.21
CA GLN A 571 -19.16 5.97 14.84
C GLN A 571 -20.15 4.83 14.71
#